data_AF-D2U2W4-F1
#
_entry.id   AF-D2U2W4-F1
#
_cell.length_a   1.000
_cell.length_b   1.000
_cell.length_c   1.000
_cell.angle_alpha   90.00
_cell.angle_beta   90.00
_cell.angle_gamma   90.00
#
_symmetry.space_group_name_H-M   'P 1'
#
loop_
_entity.id
_entity.type
_entity.pdbx_description
1 polymer ?
#
loop_
_entity_poly.entity_id
_entity_poly.type
_entity_poly.pdbx_seq_one_letter_code
_entity_poly.pdbx_strand_id
1 'polypeptide(L)'
;MSAVDEKTVRVRVRLPELDNLRTAWLEVLQRNTQNNKDYWLPDIGEQVKLLLDPYGDDGVVLGAVYSQVDRPAIASRDKRRVDFADGTFVEYDRKKHAMAIGGEIQTLILTTQGNVHIQTQNATVKASKQLTLSTITEN
;
A
#
# COMPACT_ATOMS: atom_id res chain seq x y z
N MET A 1 7.50 -13.71 6.26
CA MET A 1 7.29 -14.26 4.90
C MET A 1 8.62 -14.76 4.33
N SER A 2 8.64 -15.77 3.46
CA SER A 2 9.88 -16.42 2.98
C SER A 2 10.15 -16.36 1.47
N ALA A 3 9.11 -16.17 0.65
CA ALA A 3 9.22 -15.85 -0.78
C ALA A 3 7.91 -15.25 -1.28
N VAL A 4 8.01 -14.53 -2.40
CA VAL A 4 6.92 -13.83 -3.08
C VAL A 4 6.96 -14.18 -4.57
N ASP A 5 5.79 -14.33 -5.17
CA ASP A 5 5.60 -14.39 -6.62
C ASP A 5 4.55 -13.33 -6.99
N GLU A 6 5.01 -12.21 -7.54
CA GLU A 6 4.19 -11.06 -7.90
C GLU A 6 3.29 -11.35 -9.10
N LYS A 7 3.66 -12.30 -9.96
CA LYS A 7 2.89 -12.64 -11.17
C LYS A 7 1.60 -13.39 -10.83
N THR A 8 1.66 -14.23 -9.81
CA THR A 8 0.52 -15.03 -9.36
C THR A 8 -0.11 -14.49 -8.08
N VAL A 9 0.48 -13.45 -7.48
CA VAL A 9 0.04 -12.84 -6.21
C VAL A 9 -0.01 -13.90 -5.10
N ARG A 10 1.05 -14.71 -5.03
CA ARG A 10 1.20 -15.80 -4.07
C ARG A 10 2.48 -15.65 -3.27
N VAL A 11 2.49 -16.24 -2.09
CA VAL A 11 3.63 -16.18 -1.17
C VAL A 11 3.90 -17.53 -0.53
N ARG A 12 5.11 -17.71 0.01
CA ARG A 12 5.45 -18.82 0.89
C ARG A 12 5.81 -18.31 2.27
N VAL A 13 5.32 -18.96 3.31
CA VAL A 13 5.57 -18.58 4.71
C VAL A 13 6.38 -19.68 5.40
N ARG A 14 7.24 -19.29 6.36
CA ARG A 14 7.89 -20.22 7.29
C ARG A 14 7.08 -20.27 8.57
N LEU A 15 6.85 -21.47 9.08
CA LEU A 15 6.12 -21.75 10.32
C LEU A 15 7.12 -22.28 11.35
N PRO A 16 7.74 -21.42 12.19
CA PRO A 16 8.75 -21.84 13.16
C PRO A 16 8.26 -22.94 14.11
N GLU A 17 6.99 -22.90 14.47
CA GLU A 17 6.35 -23.84 15.41
C GLU A 17 6.17 -25.24 14.80
N LEU A 18 6.26 -25.37 13.47
CA LEU A 18 6.18 -26.63 12.74
C LEU A 18 7.54 -26.99 12.15
N ASP A 19 8.60 -26.99 12.97
CA ASP A 19 9.98 -27.28 12.56
C ASP A 19 10.46 -26.43 11.36
N ASN A 20 10.12 -25.13 11.40
CA ASN A 20 10.38 -24.20 10.30
C ASN A 20 9.81 -24.63 8.94
N LEU A 21 8.73 -25.40 8.92
CA LEU A 21 8.03 -25.82 7.72
C LEU A 21 7.80 -24.63 6.80
N ARG A 22 8.13 -24.82 5.52
CA ARG A 22 7.82 -23.86 4.48
C ARG A 22 6.54 -24.30 3.78
N THR A 23 5.54 -23.43 3.77
CA THR A 23 4.24 -23.69 3.14
C THR A 23 4.38 -23.90 1.62
N ALA A 24 3.33 -24.46 1.01
CA ALA A 24 3.08 -24.32 -0.42
C ALA A 24 2.91 -22.83 -0.80
N TRP A 25 2.70 -22.57 -2.09
CA TRP A 25 2.34 -21.23 -2.56
C TRP A 25 0.90 -20.92 -2.14
N LEU A 26 0.75 -19.99 -1.20
CA LEU A 26 -0.55 -19.58 -0.68
C LEU A 26 -0.99 -18.27 -1.34
N GLU A 27 -2.29 -18.14 -1.56
CA GLU A 27 -2.89 -16.91 -2.06
C GLU A 27 -2.87 -15.81 -0.99
N VAL A 28 -2.77 -14.56 -1.42
CA VAL A 28 -2.89 -13.40 -0.52
C VAL A 28 -4.28 -12.82 -0.62
N LEU A 29 -4.96 -12.66 0.51
CA LEU A 29 -6.29 -12.05 0.57
C LEU A 29 -6.24 -10.62 0.02
N GLN A 30 -7.00 -10.41 -1.06
CA GLN A 30 -7.17 -9.10 -1.70
C GLN A 30 -8.54 -8.51 -1.34
N ARG A 31 -8.66 -7.18 -1.27
CA ARG A 31 -9.95 -6.52 -1.00
C ARG A 31 -10.96 -6.72 -2.13
N ASN A 32 -10.48 -6.81 -3.37
CA ASN A 32 -11.26 -7.08 -4.57
C ASN A 32 -10.32 -7.52 -5.71
N THR A 33 -10.78 -8.39 -6.61
CA THR A 33 -9.95 -9.01 -7.67
C THR A 33 -10.61 -9.05 -9.06
N GLN A 34 -11.87 -8.63 -9.19
CA GLN A 34 -12.63 -8.70 -10.44
C GLN A 34 -12.72 -7.33 -11.12
N ASN A 35 -13.91 -6.72 -11.20
CA ASN A 35 -14.11 -5.44 -11.89
C ASN A 35 -13.37 -4.31 -11.17
N ASN A 36 -13.37 -4.35 -9.83
CA ASN A 36 -12.44 -3.61 -8.99
C ASN A 36 -11.28 -4.54 -8.64
N LYS A 37 -10.04 -4.03 -8.75
CA LYS A 37 -8.84 -4.75 -8.34
C LYS A 37 -8.04 -3.90 -7.37
N ASP A 38 -7.67 -4.49 -6.24
CA ASP A 38 -6.72 -3.96 -5.27
C ASP A 38 -5.46 -4.84 -5.37
N TYR A 39 -4.30 -4.23 -5.20
CA TYR A 39 -3.03 -4.93 -5.30
C TYR A 39 -2.14 -4.56 -4.14
N TRP A 40 -1.76 -5.58 -3.40
CA TRP A 40 -0.70 -5.51 -2.41
C TRP A 40 -0.10 -6.89 -2.20
N LEU A 41 1.18 -6.92 -1.83
CA LEU A 41 1.88 -8.11 -1.36
C LEU A 41 2.66 -7.72 -0.10
N PRO A 42 2.81 -8.63 0.87
CA PRO A 42 3.72 -8.39 1.98
C PRO A 42 5.18 -8.36 1.47
N ASP A 43 6.11 -7.91 2.30
CA ASP A 43 7.55 -7.95 2.02
C ASP A 43 8.22 -9.23 2.57
N ILE A 44 9.32 -9.67 1.94
CA ILE A 44 10.10 -10.78 2.48
C ILE A 44 10.55 -10.44 3.90
N GLY A 45 10.33 -11.35 4.84
CA GLY A 45 10.57 -11.12 6.27
C GLY A 45 9.34 -10.66 7.05
N GLU A 46 8.31 -10.10 6.41
CA GLU A 46 7.14 -9.54 7.11
C GLU A 46 6.31 -10.61 7.84
N GLN A 47 5.86 -10.30 9.05
CA GLN A 47 5.07 -11.24 9.85
C GLN A 47 3.62 -11.24 9.39
N VAL A 48 3.13 -12.41 8.97
CA VAL A 48 1.78 -12.58 8.42
C VAL A 48 0.95 -13.58 9.22
N LYS A 49 -0.37 -13.50 9.04
CA LYS A 49 -1.34 -14.47 9.56
C LYS A 49 -1.94 -15.29 8.43
N LEU A 50 -2.14 -16.56 8.72
CA LEU A 50 -2.61 -17.57 7.79
C LEU A 50 -3.94 -18.12 8.28
N LEU A 51 -4.85 -18.36 7.36
CA LEU A 51 -5.97 -19.28 7.54
C LEU A 51 -5.63 -20.53 6.74
N LEU A 52 -5.33 -21.61 7.44
CA LEU A 52 -5.01 -22.90 6.85
C LEU A 52 -6.24 -23.82 6.90
N ASP A 53 -6.29 -24.76 5.99
CA ASP A 53 -7.25 -25.85 6.05
C ASP A 53 -6.90 -26.86 7.18
N PRO A 54 -7.72 -27.89 7.43
CA PRO A 54 -7.46 -28.87 8.49
C PRO A 54 -6.18 -29.69 8.33
N TYR A 55 -5.66 -29.82 7.10
CA TYR A 55 -4.46 -30.60 6.81
C TYR A 55 -3.19 -29.74 6.85
N GLY A 56 -3.32 -28.42 6.77
CA GLY A 56 -2.24 -27.45 6.90
C GLY A 56 -1.37 -27.31 5.66
N ASP A 57 -1.77 -27.92 4.54
CA ASP A 57 -1.03 -27.90 3.26
C ASP A 57 -1.57 -26.85 2.28
N ASP A 58 -2.81 -26.39 2.46
CA ASP A 58 -3.41 -25.28 1.71
C ASP A 58 -4.00 -24.18 2.64
N GLY A 59 -4.22 -23.00 2.07
CA GLY A 59 -4.78 -21.87 2.80
C GLY A 59 -4.55 -20.51 2.13
N VAL A 60 -4.85 -19.46 2.91
CA VAL A 60 -4.76 -18.07 2.47
C VAL A 60 -4.02 -17.23 3.49
N VAL A 61 -3.20 -16.31 2.99
CA VAL A 61 -2.59 -15.25 3.79
C VAL A 61 -3.61 -14.15 4.01
N LEU A 62 -4.03 -13.96 5.26
CA LEU A 62 -5.03 -12.96 5.64
C LEU A 62 -4.44 -11.54 5.64
N GLY A 63 -3.16 -11.43 5.95
CA GLY A 63 -2.40 -10.19 5.89
C GLY A 63 -1.28 -10.15 6.92
N ALA A 64 -0.70 -8.96 7.09
CA ALA A 64 0.38 -8.71 8.04
C ALA A 64 -0.13 -8.25 9.40
N VAL A 65 0.70 -8.44 10.44
CA VAL A 65 0.43 -7.95 11.79
C VAL A 65 1.67 -7.27 12.37
N TYR A 66 1.46 -6.14 13.05
CA TYR A 66 2.53 -5.49 13.81
C TYR A 66 3.04 -6.40 14.94
N SER A 67 4.32 -6.21 15.26
CA SER A 67 5.04 -6.95 16.29
C SER A 67 5.89 -6.01 17.15
N GLN A 68 6.66 -6.57 18.08
CA GLN A 68 7.61 -5.78 18.87
C GLN A 68 8.79 -5.26 18.02
N VAL A 69 9.09 -5.96 16.92
CA VAL A 69 10.15 -5.62 15.97
C VAL A 69 9.62 -4.66 14.91
N ASP A 70 8.49 -5.00 14.28
CA ASP A 70 7.82 -4.17 13.29
C ASP A 70 6.64 -3.43 13.90
N ARG A 71 6.88 -2.17 14.27
CA ARG A 71 5.94 -1.35 15.03
C ARG A 71 5.15 -0.43 14.11
N PRO A 72 3.90 -0.07 14.47
CA PRO A 72 3.12 0.88 13.70
C PRO A 72 3.83 2.23 13.58
N ALA A 73 3.92 2.76 12.36
CA ALA A 73 4.49 4.08 12.09
C ALA A 73 3.66 5.23 12.70
N ILE A 74 2.35 5.00 12.90
CA ILE A 74 1.42 5.96 13.48
C ILE A 74 0.56 5.33 14.58
N ALA A 75 0.30 6.10 15.64
CA ALA A 75 -0.55 5.69 16.76
C ALA A 75 -1.74 6.66 16.93
N SER A 76 -2.57 6.79 15.89
CA SER A 76 -3.76 7.66 15.91
C SER A 76 -4.98 6.96 15.33
N ARG A 77 -6.09 6.97 16.10
CA ARG A 77 -7.40 6.46 15.65
C ARG A 77 -8.06 7.34 14.59
N ASP A 78 -7.56 8.55 14.40
CA ASP A 78 -8.12 9.52 13.46
C ASP A 78 -7.41 9.53 12.11
N LYS A 79 -6.33 8.75 11.97
CA LYS A 79 -5.53 8.67 10.76
C LYS A 79 -5.74 7.35 10.04
N ARG A 80 -5.92 7.42 8.72
CA ARG A 80 -5.72 6.29 7.81
C ARG A 80 -4.52 6.60 6.93
N ARG A 81 -3.52 5.73 6.94
CA ARG A 81 -2.24 5.96 6.27
C ARG A 81 -1.71 4.70 5.61
N VAL A 82 -0.98 4.88 4.52
CA VAL A 82 -0.10 3.89 3.90
C VAL A 82 1.30 4.49 3.89
N ASP A 83 2.28 3.74 4.43
CA ASP A 83 3.70 4.08 4.42
C ASP A 83 4.42 3.12 3.46
N PHE A 84 5.29 3.68 2.60
CA PHE A 84 6.08 2.93 1.63
C PHE A 84 7.53 2.85 2.11
N ALA A 85 8.27 1.82 1.67
CA ALA A 85 9.64 1.55 2.13
C ALA A 85 10.65 2.67 1.81
N ASP A 86 10.36 3.50 0.80
CA ASP A 86 11.14 4.69 0.45
C ASP A 86 10.87 5.88 1.38
N GLY A 87 9.90 5.80 2.30
CA GLY A 87 9.46 6.90 3.16
C GLY A 87 8.34 7.75 2.57
N THR A 88 7.85 7.42 1.36
CA THR A 88 6.62 8.00 0.80
C THR A 88 5.42 7.61 1.66
N PHE A 89 4.39 8.46 1.68
CA PHE A 89 3.12 8.11 2.32
C PHE A 89 1.90 8.74 1.65
N VAL A 90 0.74 8.14 1.93
CA VAL A 90 -0.59 8.70 1.68
C VAL A 90 -1.39 8.65 2.99
N GLU A 91 -1.85 9.79 3.49
CA GLU A 91 -2.54 9.93 4.78
C GLU A 91 -3.82 10.75 4.68
N TYR A 92 -4.86 10.31 5.38
CA TYR A 92 -6.04 11.12 5.72
C TYR A 92 -6.22 11.20 7.24
N ASP A 93 -6.27 12.42 7.78
CA ASP A 93 -6.55 12.73 9.19
C ASP A 93 -7.96 13.32 9.31
N ARG A 94 -8.90 12.52 9.83
CA ARG A 94 -10.31 12.93 9.95
C ARG A 94 -10.55 13.96 11.06
N LYS A 95 -9.64 14.10 12.03
CA LYS A 95 -9.75 15.09 13.11
C LYS A 95 -9.36 16.48 12.61
N LYS A 96 -8.37 16.54 11.72
CA LYS A 96 -7.93 17.78 11.07
C LYS A 96 -8.65 18.08 9.76
N HIS A 97 -9.44 17.12 9.25
CA HIS A 97 -10.03 17.16 7.92
C HIS A 97 -8.98 17.40 6.82
N ALA A 98 -7.83 16.71 6.93
CA ALA A 98 -6.66 16.95 6.09
C ALA A 98 -6.21 15.67 5.36
N MET A 99 -5.87 15.81 4.09
CA MET A 99 -5.19 14.79 3.29
C MET A 99 -3.76 15.23 2.99
N ALA A 100 -2.81 14.30 3.04
CA ALA A 100 -1.43 14.55 2.66
C ALA A 100 -0.84 13.37 1.87
N ILE A 101 -0.12 13.71 0.80
CA ILE A 101 0.76 12.81 0.05
C ILE A 101 2.14 13.45 0.09
N GLY A 102 3.17 12.73 0.54
CA GLY A 102 4.48 13.32 0.77
C GLY A 102 5.54 12.29 1.14
N GLY A 103 6.66 12.75 1.70
CA GLY A 103 7.85 11.94 1.98
C GLY A 103 8.87 12.06 0.84
N GLU A 104 9.47 10.93 0.47
CA GLU A 104 10.48 10.84 -0.61
C GLU A 104 9.86 10.72 -2.02
N ILE A 105 8.55 10.93 -2.16
CA ILE A 105 7.85 10.87 -3.43
C ILE A 105 8.47 11.84 -4.45
N GLN A 106 8.93 11.29 -5.58
CA GLN A 106 9.60 12.08 -6.62
C GLN A 106 8.63 12.62 -7.68
N THR A 107 7.57 11.88 -7.97
CA THR A 107 6.66 12.17 -9.09
C THR A 107 5.21 11.96 -8.65
N LEU A 108 4.39 12.99 -8.82
CA LEU A 108 2.93 12.93 -8.68
C LEU A 108 2.29 13.34 -10.01
N ILE A 109 1.55 12.43 -10.65
CA ILE A 109 0.87 12.65 -11.92
C ILE A 109 -0.64 12.62 -11.69
N LEU A 110 -1.33 13.67 -12.12
CA LEU A 110 -2.79 13.74 -12.15
C LEU A 110 -3.25 13.85 -13.60
N THR A 111 -3.86 12.81 -14.13
CA THR A 111 -4.34 12.75 -15.53
C THR A 111 -5.84 12.46 -15.56
N THR A 112 -6.59 13.25 -16.33
CA THR A 112 -8.04 13.12 -16.50
C THR A 112 -8.43 13.29 -17.97
N GLN A 113 -9.53 12.66 -18.40
CA GLN A 113 -10.07 12.84 -19.76
C GLN A 113 -10.86 14.15 -19.93
N GLY A 114 -11.48 14.63 -18.86
CA GLY A 114 -12.23 15.87 -18.83
C GLY A 114 -11.48 16.94 -18.04
N ASN A 115 -12.08 17.40 -16.97
CA ASN A 115 -11.59 18.55 -16.20
C ASN A 115 -10.86 18.12 -14.92
N VAL A 116 -9.84 18.89 -14.54
CA VAL A 116 -9.32 18.95 -13.18
C VAL A 116 -9.82 20.23 -12.53
N HIS A 117 -10.63 20.13 -11.47
CA HIS A 117 -11.14 21.30 -10.73
C HIS A 117 -10.45 21.42 -9.37
N ILE A 118 -9.81 22.57 -9.12
CA ILE A 118 -9.17 22.88 -7.84
C ILE A 118 -9.79 24.17 -7.30
N GLN A 119 -10.67 24.04 -6.31
CA GLN A 119 -11.35 25.16 -5.67
C GLN A 119 -11.04 25.18 -4.18
N THR A 120 -10.48 26.30 -3.73
CA THR A 120 -10.06 26.54 -2.34
C THR A 120 -10.06 28.05 -2.09
N GLN A 121 -10.08 28.46 -0.82
CA GLN A 121 -9.90 29.87 -0.45
C GLN A 121 -8.47 30.34 -0.73
N ASN A 122 -7.48 29.49 -0.50
CA ASN A 122 -6.06 29.80 -0.67
C ASN A 122 -5.33 28.63 -1.34
N ALA A 123 -4.55 28.92 -2.38
CA ALA A 123 -3.70 27.96 -3.09
C ALA A 123 -2.24 28.46 -3.12
N THR A 124 -1.28 27.55 -3.01
CA THR A 124 0.15 27.88 -3.07
C THR A 124 0.89 26.79 -3.83
N VAL A 125 1.68 27.19 -4.83
CA VAL A 125 2.58 26.32 -5.59
C VAL A 125 3.99 26.87 -5.44
N LYS A 126 4.92 26.04 -4.96
CA LYS A 126 6.34 26.40 -4.79
C LYS A 126 7.18 25.47 -5.65
N ALA A 127 7.77 26.01 -6.72
CA ALA A 127 8.74 25.31 -7.55
C ALA A 127 10.10 25.98 -7.41
N SER A 128 11.16 25.21 -7.12
CA SER A 128 12.51 25.74 -6.94
C SER A 128 13.25 26.00 -8.26
N LYS A 129 12.83 25.35 -9.35
CA LYS A 129 13.45 25.48 -10.67
C LYS A 129 12.52 26.14 -11.68
N GLN A 130 11.36 25.54 -11.94
CA GLN A 130 10.41 26.01 -12.95
C GLN A 130 8.98 25.61 -12.59
N LEU A 131 8.03 26.50 -12.87
CA LEU A 131 6.60 26.20 -12.95
C LEU A 131 6.15 26.44 -14.40
N THR A 132 5.59 25.40 -15.03
CA THR A 132 5.07 25.48 -16.41
C THR A 132 3.56 25.26 -16.39
N LEU A 133 2.83 26.21 -16.97
CA LEU A 133 1.41 26.10 -17.25
C LEU A 133 1.25 26.24 -18.76
N SER A 134 0.81 25.19 -19.42
CA SER A 134 0.62 25.17 -20.87
C SER A 134 -0.72 24.59 -21.23
N THR A 135 -1.34 25.17 -22.25
CA THR A 135 -2.49 24.60 -22.94
C THR A 135 -2.01 24.00 -24.25
N ILE A 136 -2.41 22.78 -24.56
CA ILE A 136 -2.26 22.26 -25.92
C ILE A 136 -3.52 22.71 -26.66
N THR A 137 -3.41 23.79 -27.43
CA THR A 137 -4.47 24.17 -28.37
C THR A 137 -4.20 23.39 -29.65
N GLU A 138 -5.09 22.45 -30.00
CA GLU A 138 -5.10 21.91 -31.36
C GLU A 138 -5.56 23.04 -32.30
N ASN A 139 -4.81 23.27 -33.38
CA ASN A 139 -5.16 24.21 -34.45
C ASN A 139 -6.36 23.71 -35.25
#